data_AF-A0A238HHP1-F1
#
_entry.id   AF-A0A238HHP1-F1
#
_cell.length_a   1.000
_cell.length_b   1.000
_cell.length_c   1.000
_cell.angle_alpha   90.00
_cell.angle_beta   90.00
_cell.angle_gamma   90.00
#
_symmetry.space_group_name_H-M   'P 1'
#
loop_
_entity.id
_entity.type
_entity.pdbx_description
1 polymer ?
#
loop_
_entity_poly.entity_id
_entity_poly.type
_entity_poly.pdbx_seq_one_letter_code
_entity_poly.pdbx_strand_id
1 'polypeptide(L)'
;MKVLNIEGKTYANRAKGIAELVNYDFIESHYIHPQYPDYHIIRTVVLYGGILENSQKLEIQIGFLLNEQGKMILGIQAPELFTQAITNLLDYWKQ
;
A
#
# COMPACT_ATOMS: atom_id res chain seq x y z
N MET A 1 -11.80 -1.38 14.34
CA MET A 1 -10.91 -2.29 13.55
C MET A 1 -10.37 -1.53 12.33
N LYS A 2 -9.20 -1.87 11.77
CA LYS A 2 -8.71 -1.27 10.50
C LYS A 2 -8.82 -2.30 9.38
N VAL A 3 -9.29 -1.87 8.21
CA VAL A 3 -9.34 -2.69 7.00
C VAL A 3 -8.47 -2.02 5.95
N LEU A 4 -7.56 -2.78 5.36
CA LEU A 4 -6.60 -2.28 4.39
C LEU A 4 -6.92 -2.83 3.01
N ASN A 5 -7.37 -1.94 2.13
CA ASN A 5 -7.64 -2.23 0.74
C ASN A 5 -6.42 -1.85 -0.10
N ILE A 6 -5.83 -2.84 -0.77
CA ILE A 6 -4.56 -2.71 -1.47
C ILE A 6 -4.77 -2.96 -2.96
N GLU A 7 -4.28 -2.05 -3.80
CA GLU A 7 -4.16 -2.23 -5.25
C GLU A 7 -2.69 -2.43 -5.63
N GLY A 8 -2.38 -3.44 -6.42
CA GLY A 8 -1.00 -3.77 -6.84
C GLY A 8 -0.73 -3.40 -8.29
N LYS A 9 0.28 -2.56 -8.57
CA LYS A 9 0.64 -2.15 -9.94
C LYS A 9 2.15 -2.16 -10.21
N THR A 10 2.53 -2.17 -11.49
CA THR A 10 3.87 -1.72 -11.88
C THR A 10 4.00 -0.21 -11.65
N TYR A 11 5.22 0.27 -11.42
CA TYR A 11 5.50 1.70 -11.28
C TYR A 11 5.01 2.53 -12.49
N ALA A 12 5.12 1.98 -13.70
CA ALA A 12 4.61 2.60 -14.92
C ALA A 12 3.08 2.82 -14.91
N ASN A 13 2.34 1.97 -14.20
CA ASN A 13 0.87 2.03 -14.10
C ASN A 13 0.39 2.66 -12.78
N ARG A 14 1.26 3.32 -12.00
CA ARG A 14 0.89 3.86 -10.67
C ARG A 14 -0.30 4.82 -10.71
N ALA A 15 -0.36 5.71 -11.70
CA ALA A 15 -1.45 6.67 -11.83
C ALA A 15 -2.80 5.98 -12.07
N LYS A 16 -2.80 4.89 -12.85
CA LYS A 16 -3.97 4.05 -13.07
C LYS A 16 -4.41 3.37 -11.76
N GLY A 17 -3.47 2.80 -11.01
CA GLY A 17 -3.78 2.19 -9.71
C GLY A 17 -4.39 3.18 -8.72
N ILE A 18 -3.88 4.42 -8.67
CA ILE A 18 -4.44 5.47 -7.81
C ILE A 18 -5.87 5.81 -8.25
N ALA A 19 -6.12 5.94 -9.55
CA ALA A 19 -7.46 6.21 -10.07
C ALA A 19 -8.45 5.09 -9.75
N GLU A 20 -8.01 3.82 -9.76
CA GLU A 20 -8.85 2.66 -9.49
C GLU A 20 -9.29 2.55 -8.02
N LEU A 21 -8.57 3.16 -7.07
CA LEU A 21 -8.95 3.18 -5.65
C LEU A 21 -10.35 3.74 -5.42
N VAL A 22 -10.88 4.58 -6.32
CA VAL A 22 -12.25 5.12 -6.19
C VAL A 22 -13.31 4.02 -6.22
N ASN A 23 -13.07 2.94 -6.98
CA ASN A 23 -14.02 1.86 -7.24
C ASN A 23 -14.12 0.83 -6.10
N TYR A 24 -13.37 1.02 -5.02
CA TYR A 24 -13.37 0.11 -3.87
C TYR A 24 -14.57 0.31 -2.94
N ASP A 25 -15.31 1.40 -3.13
CA ASP A 25 -16.55 1.71 -2.41
C ASP A 25 -17.59 0.60 -2.52
N PHE A 26 -17.68 -0.07 -3.67
CA PHE A 26 -18.58 -1.20 -3.87
C PHE A 26 -18.24 -2.36 -2.93
N ILE A 27 -16.97 -2.77 -2.88
CA ILE A 27 -16.55 -3.88 -2.02
C ILE A 27 -16.76 -3.54 -0.55
N GLU A 28 -16.41 -2.31 -0.17
CA GLU A 28 -16.55 -1.83 1.21
C GLU A 28 -18.01 -1.83 1.66
N SER A 29 -18.92 -1.31 0.84
CA SER A 29 -20.35 -1.23 1.18
C SER A 29 -21.05 -2.58 1.17
N HIS A 30 -20.68 -3.49 0.27
CA HIS A 30 -21.40 -4.76 0.06
C HIS A 30 -20.82 -5.94 0.84
N TYR A 31 -19.52 -5.94 1.15
CA TYR A 31 -18.83 -7.08 1.76
C TYR A 31 -18.06 -6.78 3.05
N ILE A 32 -17.86 -5.51 3.39
CA ILE A 32 -17.15 -5.14 4.62
C ILE A 32 -18.14 -4.56 5.62
N HIS A 33 -18.91 -3.54 5.22
CA HIS A 33 -19.91 -2.88 6.08
C HIS A 33 -20.90 -3.84 6.75
N PRO A 34 -21.52 -4.79 6.03
CA PRO A 34 -22.54 -5.64 6.64
C PRO A 34 -22.00 -6.55 7.76
N GLN A 35 -20.72 -6.92 7.70
CA GLN A 35 -20.07 -7.85 8.63
C GLN A 35 -19.30 -7.12 9.73
N TYR A 36 -18.90 -5.88 9.47
CA TYR A 36 -18.03 -5.09 10.34
C TYR A 36 -18.58 -3.65 10.43
N PRO A 37 -19.44 -3.34 11.41
CA PRO A 37 -20.08 -2.02 11.47
C PRO A 37 -19.15 -0.90 11.95
N ASP A 38 -18.07 -1.23 12.68
CA ASP A 38 -17.12 -0.27 13.24
C ASP A 38 -15.68 -0.54 12.72
N TYR A 39 -15.43 -0.06 11.49
CA TYR A 39 -14.10 -0.07 10.89
C TYR A 39 -13.67 1.30 10.37
N HIS A 40 -12.35 1.40 10.17
CA HIS A 40 -11.72 2.43 9.37
C HIS A 40 -11.07 1.80 8.14
N ILE A 41 -11.47 2.26 6.94
CA ILE A 41 -10.86 1.83 5.68
C ILE A 41 -9.62 2.67 5.41
N ILE A 42 -8.55 1.99 5.04
CA ILE A 42 -7.37 2.60 4.42
C ILE A 42 -7.27 2.02 3.00
N ARG A 43 -7.21 2.91 2.00
CA ARG A 43 -6.97 2.53 0.60
C ARG A 43 -5.53 2.92 0.23
N THR A 44 -4.79 2.00 -0.35
CA THR A 44 -3.39 2.24 -0.74
C THR A 44 -3.05 1.49 -2.02
N VAL A 45 -2.11 2.04 -2.77
CA VAL A 45 -1.45 1.33 -3.87
C VAL A 45 -0.10 0.82 -3.38
N VAL A 46 0.28 -0.37 -3.83
CA VAL A 46 1.65 -0.89 -3.72
C VAL A 46 2.22 -1.09 -5.11
N LEU A 47 3.50 -0.75 -5.26
CA LEU A 47 4.16 -0.72 -6.56
C LEU A 47 5.34 -1.69 -6.61
N TYR A 48 5.62 -2.19 -7.81
CA TYR A 48 6.90 -2.83 -8.12
C TYR A 48 7.53 -2.25 -9.40
N GLY A 49 8.86 -2.29 -9.48
CA GLY A 49 9.65 -1.75 -10.59
C GLY A 49 9.98 -0.27 -10.43
N GLY A 50 10.48 0.38 -11.49
CA GLY A 50 10.91 1.77 -11.42
C GLY A 50 12.23 1.97 -10.66
N ILE A 51 12.77 3.19 -10.80
CA ILE A 51 14.15 3.55 -10.36
C ILE A 51 14.17 4.55 -9.20
N LEU A 52 13.03 4.78 -8.54
CA LEU A 52 13.02 5.68 -7.39
C LEU A 52 13.82 5.07 -6.23
N GLU A 53 14.57 5.93 -5.56
CA GLU A 53 15.43 5.56 -4.44
C GLU A 53 14.87 5.98 -3.07
N ASN A 54 13.84 6.84 -3.07
CA ASN A 54 13.18 7.31 -1.86
C ASN A 54 11.72 7.72 -2.15
N SER A 55 11.00 8.07 -1.10
CA SER A 55 9.56 8.36 -1.15
C SER A 55 9.19 9.80 -1.51
N GLN A 56 10.15 10.72 -1.67
CA GLN A 56 9.85 12.14 -1.90
C GLN A 56 9.06 12.42 -3.18
N LYS A 57 9.18 11.53 -4.17
CA LYS A 57 8.48 11.61 -5.46
C LYS A 57 7.28 10.68 -5.57
N LEU A 58 6.95 9.93 -4.51
CA LEU A 58 5.79 9.05 -4.49
C LEU A 58 4.53 9.85 -4.15
N GLU A 59 3.44 9.54 -4.85
CA GLU A 59 2.13 10.04 -4.53
C GLU A 59 1.68 9.51 -3.16
N ILE A 60 0.89 10.30 -2.42
CA ILE A 60 0.54 10.00 -1.02
C ILE A 60 -0.29 8.71 -0.86
N GLN A 61 -0.99 8.30 -1.91
CA GLN A 61 -1.77 7.06 -1.97
C GLN A 61 -0.88 5.82 -2.16
N ILE A 62 0.40 5.98 -2.51
CA ILE A 62 1.35 4.88 -2.60
C ILE A 62 1.87 4.61 -1.20
N GLY A 63 1.56 3.44 -0.65
CA GLY A 63 2.02 3.02 0.67
C GLY A 63 3.35 2.27 0.64
N PHE A 64 3.71 1.68 -0.50
CA PHE A 64 4.94 0.88 -0.64
C PHE A 64 5.39 0.78 -2.10
N LEU A 65 6.70 0.76 -2.30
CA LEU A 65 7.36 0.50 -3.59
C LEU A 65 8.51 -0.49 -3.39
N LEU A 66 8.53 -1.56 -4.18
CA LEU A 66 9.72 -2.40 -4.40
C LEU A 66 10.38 -1.99 -5.73
N ASN A 67 11.49 -1.28 -5.68
CA ASN A 67 12.16 -0.79 -6.90
C ASN A 67 12.92 -1.91 -7.64
N GLU A 68 13.43 -1.61 -8.82
CA GLU A 68 14.16 -2.59 -9.68
C GLU A 68 15.45 -3.12 -9.05
N GLN A 69 16.01 -2.40 -8.08
CA GLN A 69 17.21 -2.79 -7.33
C GLN A 69 16.86 -3.65 -6.10
N GLY A 70 15.59 -4.02 -5.92
CA GLY A 70 15.12 -4.79 -4.76
C GLY A 70 14.99 -3.95 -3.49
N LYS A 71 15.08 -2.62 -3.58
CA LYS A 71 14.93 -1.72 -2.44
C LYS A 71 13.46 -1.55 -2.09
N MET A 72 13.15 -1.76 -0.82
CA MET A 72 11.83 -1.51 -0.24
C MET A 72 11.73 -0.05 0.22
N ILE A 73 10.78 0.69 -0.32
CA ILE A 73 10.56 2.10 -0.06
C ILE A 73 9.14 2.26 0.50
N LEU A 74 9.04 2.75 1.73
CA LEU A 74 7.76 3.09 2.35
C LEU A 74 7.25 4.43 1.81
N GLY A 75 5.95 4.48 1.50
CA GLY A 75 5.25 5.71 1.13
C GLY A 75 5.18 6.73 2.26
N ILE A 76 4.84 7.97 1.91
CA ILE A 76 4.74 9.09 2.88
C ILE A 76 3.67 8.80 3.94
N GLN A 77 2.54 8.22 3.54
CA GLN A 77 1.46 7.77 4.43
C GLN A 77 1.33 6.24 4.40
N ALA A 78 2.45 5.53 4.42
CA ALA A 78 2.44 4.08 4.46
C ALA A 78 1.60 3.57 5.64
N PRO A 79 0.71 2.59 5.42
CA PRO A 79 0.01 1.91 6.50
C PRO A 79 1.00 1.36 7.54
N GLU A 80 0.69 1.54 8.83
CA GLU A 80 1.54 1.11 9.94
C GLU A 80 1.93 -0.38 9.86
N LEU A 81 1.02 -1.22 9.35
CA LEU A 81 1.24 -2.64 9.12
C LEU A 81 2.42 -2.90 8.17
N PHE A 82 2.65 -2.06 7.16
CA PHE A 82 3.77 -2.23 6.24
C PHE A 82 5.09 -1.94 6.93
N THR A 83 5.16 -0.87 7.74
CA THR A 83 6.33 -0.56 8.56
C THR A 83 6.66 -1.73 9.48
N GLN A 84 5.68 -2.25 10.20
CA GLN A 84 5.84 -3.39 11.09
C GLN A 84 6.32 -4.65 10.35
N ALA A 85 5.73 -4.97 9.19
CA ALA A 85 6.12 -6.13 8.40
C ALA A 85 7.57 -6.06 7.91
N ILE A 86 8.01 -4.89 7.43
CA ILE A 86 9.39 -4.69 6.98
C ILE A 86 10.36 -4.77 8.16
N THR A 87 10.04 -4.14 9.30
CA THR A 87 10.86 -4.25 10.52
C THR A 87 11.03 -5.71 10.92
N ASN A 88 9.94 -6.47 11.00
CA ASN A 88 9.98 -7.89 11.36
C ASN A 88 10.79 -8.72 10.37
N LEU A 89 10.67 -8.42 9.07
CA LEU A 89 11.47 -9.09 8.03
C LEU A 89 12.97 -8.80 8.23
N LEU A 90 13.35 -7.54 8.43
CA LEU A 90 14.75 -7.15 8.63
C LEU A 90 15.32 -7.73 9.93
N ASP A 91 14.52 -7.81 10.98
CA ASP A 91 14.94 -8.36 12.27
C ASP A 91 15.14 -9.88 12.21
N TYR A 92 14.38 -10.60 11.38
CA TYR A 92 14.61 -12.03 11.13
C TYR A 92 16.01 -12.30 10.55
N TRP A 93 16.49 -11.46 9.63
CA TRP A 93 17.80 -11.61 8.99
C TRP A 93 18.98 -11.12 9.84
N LYS A 94 18.73 -10.51 11.01
CA LYS A 94 19.77 -10.10 11.97
C LYS A 94 20.13 -11.20 12.97
N GLN A 95 19.38 -12.30 12.98
CA GLN A 95 19.66 -13.50 13.78
C GLN A 95 20.67 -14.40 13.07
#